data_AF-A0A1M3BYF6-F1
#
_entry.id   AF-A0A1M3BYF6-F1
#
_cell.length_a   1.000
_cell.length_b   1.000
_cell.length_c   1.000
_cell.angle_alpha   90.00
_cell.angle_beta   90.00
_cell.angle_gamma   90.00
#
_symmetry.space_group_name_H-M   'P 1'
#
loop_
_entity.id
_entity.type
_entity.pdbx_description
1 polymer ?
#
loop_
_entity_poly.entity_id
_entity_poly.type
_entity_poly.pdbx_seq_one_letter_code
_entity_poly.pdbx_strand_id
1 'polypeptide(L)'
;MVRVADLTRAAFINGDLSTVMSPRTVITWAENAEIFGDVAFAFRVTFLNKCDELERTLVAELYQRAFGIELKESAANIVLEATV
;
A
#
# COMPACT_ATOMS: atom_id res chain seq x y z
N MET A 1 -9.08 -5.29 1.45
CA MET A 1 -8.54 -4.31 2.43
C MET A 1 -7.95 -4.99 3.66
N VAL A 2 -8.72 -5.77 4.42
CA VAL A 2 -8.24 -6.49 5.62
C VAL A 2 -6.98 -7.31 5.37
N ARG A 3 -6.93 -8.08 4.27
CA ARG A 3 -5.75 -8.87 3.91
C ARG A 3 -4.47 -8.05 3.74
N VAL A 4 -4.54 -6.85 3.15
CA VAL A 4 -3.39 -5.93 3.05
C VAL A 4 -2.97 -5.45 4.44
N ALA A 5 -3.93 -5.19 5.32
CA ALA A 5 -3.65 -4.79 6.69
C ALA A 5 -2.93 -5.89 7.49
N ASP A 6 -3.31 -7.16 7.30
CA ASP A 6 -2.61 -8.28 7.93
C ASP A 6 -1.18 -8.43 7.41
N LEU A 7 -0.99 -8.33 6.08
CA LEU A 7 0.34 -8.42 5.47
C LEU A 7 1.27 -7.29 5.91
N THR A 8 0.77 -6.04 5.94
CA THR A 8 1.55 -4.88 6.38
C THR A 8 1.88 -4.93 7.87
N ARG A 9 0.98 -5.45 8.72
CA ARG A 9 1.29 -5.69 10.14
C ARG A 9 2.32 -6.79 10.34
N ALA A 10 2.27 -7.87 9.57
CA ALA A 10 3.30 -8.91 9.62
C ALA A 10 4.68 -8.35 9.23
N ALA A 11 4.75 -7.57 8.15
CA ALA A 11 5.98 -6.89 7.72
C ALA A 11 6.49 -5.89 8.78
N PHE A 12 5.60 -5.16 9.44
CA PHE A 12 5.97 -4.28 10.57
C PHE A 12 6.56 -5.08 11.75
N ILE A 13 5.95 -6.21 12.13
CA ILE A 13 6.45 -7.08 13.21
C ILE A 13 7.83 -7.66 12.86
N ASN A 14 8.07 -7.96 11.59
CA ASN A 14 9.35 -8.48 11.11
C ASN A 14 10.44 -7.41 11.00
N GLY A 15 10.09 -6.12 11.06
CA GLY A 15 11.00 -4.99 10.88
C GLY A 15 11.22 -4.57 9.42
N ASP A 16 10.46 -5.13 8.47
CA ASP A 16 10.52 -4.78 7.05
C ASP A 16 9.76 -3.48 6.73
N LEU A 17 8.83 -3.07 7.60
CA LEU A 17 8.13 -1.79 7.53
C LEU A 17 8.26 -1.02 8.85
N SER A 18 8.52 0.27 8.74
CA SER A 18 8.51 1.20 9.88
C SER A 18 7.11 1.74 10.19
N THR A 19 6.16 1.65 9.25
CA THR A 19 4.80 2.21 9.38
C THR A 19 3.76 1.13 9.65
N VAL A 20 3.03 1.23 10.77
CA VAL A 20 1.97 0.28 11.14
C VAL A 20 0.59 0.66 10.57
N MET A 21 -0.14 -0.31 10.04
CA MET A 21 -1.54 -0.13 9.65
C MET A 21 -2.51 -0.46 10.80
N SER A 22 -2.96 0.58 11.52
CA SER A 22 -3.97 0.43 12.57
C SER A 22 -5.35 0.03 12.00
N PRO A 23 -6.27 -0.56 12.81
CA PRO A 23 -7.66 -0.76 12.40
C PRO A 23 -8.34 0.53 11.93
N ARG A 24 -8.03 1.66 12.56
CA ARG A 24 -8.54 2.99 12.15
C ARG A 24 -8.11 3.33 10.72
N THR A 25 -6.86 3.07 10.36
CA THR A 25 -6.36 3.29 9.00
C THR A 25 -7.15 2.48 7.96
N VAL A 26 -7.57 1.26 8.30
CA VAL A 26 -8.38 0.41 7.41
C VAL A 26 -9.78 0.99 7.21
N ILE A 27 -10.40 1.50 8.28
CA ILE A 27 -11.72 2.15 8.21
C ILE A 27 -11.63 3.41 7.36
N THR A 28 -10.66 4.29 7.63
CA THR A 28 -10.45 5.51 6.84
C THR A 28 -10.16 5.19 5.37
N TRP A 29 -9.45 4.11 5.08
CA TRP A 29 -9.24 3.68 3.70
C TRP A 29 -10.55 3.26 3.03
N ALA A 30 -11.40 2.51 3.72
CA ALA A 30 -12.72 2.12 3.19
C ALA A 30 -13.60 3.34 2.90
N GLU A 31 -13.67 4.30 3.84
CA GLU A 31 -14.43 5.55 3.67
C GLU A 31 -13.90 6.37 2.48
N ASN A 32 -12.58 6.51 2.37
CA ASN A 32 -11.96 7.19 1.23
C ASN A 32 -12.24 6.48 -0.10
N ALA A 33 -12.28 5.14 -0.11
CA ALA A 33 -12.61 4.39 -1.31
C ALA A 33 -14.06 4.64 -1.76
N GLU A 34 -15.00 4.78 -0.83
CA GLU A 34 -16.38 5.16 -1.15
C GLU A 34 -16.48 6.60 -1.66
N ILE A 35 -15.71 7.54 -1.07
CA ILE A 35 -15.69 8.95 -1.49
C ILE A 35 -15.08 9.13 -2.89
N PHE A 36 -13.95 8.49 -3.16
CA PHE A 36 -13.23 8.64 -4.43
C PHE A 36 -13.73 7.71 -5.53
N GLY A 37 -14.42 6.62 -5.19
CA GLY A 37 -14.77 5.57 -6.13
C GLY A 37 -13.57 4.77 -6.65
N ASP A 38 -12.40 4.89 -6.01
CA ASP A 38 -11.17 4.22 -6.39
C ASP A 38 -10.42 3.70 -5.15
N VAL A 39 -10.40 2.38 -5.01
CA VAL A 39 -9.77 1.67 -3.88
C VAL A 39 -8.25 1.86 -3.87
N ALA A 40 -7.61 1.86 -5.04
CA ALA A 40 -6.17 1.97 -5.18
C ALA A 40 -5.71 3.39 -4.86
N PHE A 41 -6.39 4.39 -5.40
CA PHE A 41 -6.12 5.79 -5.06
C PHE A 41 -6.33 6.07 -3.57
N ALA A 42 -7.45 5.59 -3.02
CA ALA A 42 -7.75 5.73 -1.58
C ALA A 42 -6.68 5.09 -0.71
N PHE A 43 -6.12 3.94 -1.11
CA PHE A 43 -5.02 3.29 -0.41
C PHE A 43 -3.76 4.16 -0.38
N ARG A 44 -3.42 4.76 -1.53
CA ARG A 44 -2.23 5.58 -1.69
C ARG A 44 -2.23 6.77 -0.73
N VAL A 45 -3.33 7.52 -0.72
CA VAL A 45 -3.46 8.70 0.13
C VAL A 45 -3.64 8.35 1.62
N THR A 46 -4.20 7.18 1.93
CA THR A 46 -4.47 6.78 3.32
C THR A 46 -3.24 6.19 4.02
N PHE A 47 -2.44 5.39 3.30
CA PHE A 47 -1.35 4.61 3.90
C PHE A 47 -0.04 4.69 3.12
N LEU A 48 -0.03 4.38 1.81
CA LEU A 48 1.22 4.24 1.05
C LEU A 48 2.10 5.50 1.10
N ASN A 49 1.49 6.68 0.97
CA ASN A 49 2.21 7.97 1.00
C ASN A 49 2.85 8.27 2.35
N LYS A 50 2.41 7.60 3.43
CA LYS A 50 2.99 7.75 4.78
C LYS A 50 4.19 6.85 5.01
N CYS A 51 4.37 5.83 4.16
CA CYS A 51 5.50 4.91 4.25
C CYS A 51 6.77 5.58 3.70
N ASP A 52 7.91 5.14 4.20
CA ASP A 52 9.21 5.54 3.66
C ASP A 52 9.31 5.17 2.17
N GLU A 53 10.02 5.98 1.39
CA GLU A 53 10.12 5.80 -0.06
C GLU A 53 10.70 4.43 -0.44
N LEU A 54 11.69 3.94 0.32
CA LEU A 54 12.32 2.63 0.11
C LEU A 54 11.36 1.47 0.42
N GLU A 55 10.40 1.69 1.33
CA GLU A 55 9.41 0.70 1.75
C GLU A 55 8.19 0.64 0.81
N ARG A 56 7.91 1.69 0.02
CA ARG A 56 6.71 1.77 -0.84
C ARG A 56 6.62 0.63 -1.85
N THR A 57 7.75 0.17 -2.36
CA THR A 57 7.82 -0.97 -3.28
C THR A 57 7.32 -2.25 -2.62
N LEU A 58 7.72 -2.51 -1.37
CA LEU A 58 7.23 -3.64 -0.59
C LEU A 58 5.72 -3.51 -0.33
N VAL A 59 5.25 -2.33 0.10
CA VAL A 59 3.83 -2.11 0.36
C VAL A 59 2.97 -2.28 -0.90
N ALA A 60 3.46 -1.83 -2.07
CA ALA A 60 2.80 -2.04 -3.35
C ALA A 60 2.71 -3.53 -3.72
N GLU A 61 3.74 -4.30 -3.45
CA GLU A 61 3.76 -5.75 -3.65
C GLU A 61 2.77 -6.47 -2.70
N LEU A 62 2.70 -6.08 -1.42
CA LEU A 62 1.70 -6.59 -0.48
C LEU A 62 0.26 -6.25 -0.92
N TYR A 63 0.07 -5.07 -1.49
CA TYR A 63 -1.22 -4.68 -2.08
C TYR A 63 -1.57 -5.59 -3.27
N GLN A 64 -0.63 -5.81 -4.19
CA GLN A 64 -0.79 -6.70 -5.34
C GLN A 64 -1.09 -8.15 -4.91
N ARG A 65 -0.40 -8.69 -3.89
CA ARG A 65 -0.68 -10.04 -3.36
C ARG A 65 -2.12 -10.20 -2.84
N ALA A 66 -2.73 -9.12 -2.35
CA ALA A 66 -4.07 -9.17 -1.77
C ALA A 66 -5.19 -8.83 -2.77
N PHE A 67 -4.93 -7.94 -3.74
CA PHE A 67 -5.92 -7.46 -4.70
C PHE A 67 -5.72 -7.94 -6.14
N GLY A 68 -4.55 -8.49 -6.46
CA GLY A 68 -4.18 -8.84 -7.84
C GLY A 68 -3.98 -7.62 -8.74
N ILE A 69 -3.84 -6.42 -8.17
CA ILE A 69 -3.73 -5.15 -8.90
C ILE A 69 -2.37 -4.55 -8.61
N GLU A 70 -1.66 -4.15 -9.68
CA GLU A 70 -0.37 -3.50 -9.58
C GLU A 70 -0.52 -1.98 -9.40
N LEU A 71 0.18 -1.40 -8.43
CA LEU A 71 0.24 0.05 -8.23
C LEU A 71 1.39 0.66 -9.04
N LYS A 72 1.35 1.97 -9.29
CA LYS A 72 2.44 2.68 -9.98
C LYS A 72 3.76 2.59 -9.20
N GLU A 73 3.69 2.53 -7.89
CA GLU A 73 4.83 2.40 -6.99
C GLU A 73 5.40 0.97 -6.92
N SER A 74 4.94 0.05 -7.77
CA SER A 74 5.50 -1.30 -7.87
C SER A 74 6.85 -1.26 -8.61
N ALA A 75 7.77 -2.16 -8.23
CA ALA A 75 9.13 -2.21 -8.80
C ALA A 75 9.15 -2.27 -10.34
N ALA A 76 8.16 -2.92 -10.95
CA ALA A 76 8.01 -3.03 -12.40
C ALA A 76 7.88 -1.66 -13.11
N ASN A 77 7.26 -0.67 -12.46
CA ASN A 77 7.07 0.67 -13.02
C ASN A 77 8.27 1.59 -12.80
N ILE A 78 9.01 1.43 -11.69
CA ILE A 78 10.23 2.20 -11.40
C ILE A 78 11.33 1.87 -12.42
N VAL A 79 11.45 0.61 -12.84
CA VAL A 79 12.40 0.21 -13.89
C VAL A 79 12.04 0.84 -15.23
N LEU A 80 10.75 1.05 -15.53
CA LEU A 80 10.33 1.72 -16.76
C LEU A 80 10.71 3.21 -16.78
N GLU A 81 10.55 3.93 -15.66
CA GLU A 81 10.94 5.35 -15.57
C GLU A 81 12.46 5.56 -15.60
N ALA A 82 13.25 4.62 -15.09
CA ALA A 82 14.72 4.70 -15.11
C ALA A 82 15.35 4.36 -16.47
N THR A 83 14.57 3.86 -17.43
CA THR A 83 15.07 3.36 -18.73
C THR A 83 14.55 4.18 -19.93
N VAL A 84 13.89 5.32 -19.70
CA VAL A 84 13.40 6.24 -20.74
C VAL A 84 14.08 7.60 -20.62
#